data_AF-D8J6P5-F1
#
_entry.id   AF-D8J6P5-F1
#
_cell.length_a   1.000
_cell.length_b   1.000
_cell.length_c   1.000
_cell.angle_alpha   90.00
_cell.angle_beta   90.00
_cell.angle_gamma   90.00
#
_symmetry.space_group_name_H-M   'P 1'
#
loop_
_entity.id
_entity.type
_entity.pdbx_description
1 polymer ?
#
loop_
_entity_poly.entity_id
_entity_poly.type
_entity_poly.pdbx_seq_one_letter_code
_entity_poly.pdbx_strand_id
1 'polypeptide(L)'
;MAEEYDSQKHEESQALTISALLEDERVWLTVALLAGSIVVASYYLTHPYPAYATALFPHMAEVVLENGYRRPEIIPHYTEGGLPFAYPPLMFYVMAVLIDFGIDPFHLIRIVPGIASVLALIPYFYLSREFLSVRQA
;
A
#
# COMPACT_ATOMS: atom_id res chain seq x y z
N MET A 1 27.94 42.68 19.16
CA MET A 1 26.86 43.44 18.50
C MET A 1 26.64 43.05 17.05
N ALA A 2 27.62 43.14 16.13
CA ALA A 2 27.42 42.73 14.74
C ALA A 2 27.27 41.20 14.56
N GLU A 3 28.10 40.40 15.24
CA GLU A 3 28.01 38.92 15.21
C GLU A 3 26.72 38.39 15.85
N GLU A 4 26.26 39.03 16.92
CA GLU A 4 25.03 38.67 17.64
C GLU A 4 23.77 38.99 16.84
N TYR A 5 23.79 40.10 16.08
CA TYR A 5 22.73 40.48 15.15
C TYR A 5 22.62 39.53 13.95
N ASP A 6 23.75 39.06 13.41
CA ASP A 6 23.77 38.12 12.29
C ASP A 6 23.32 36.71 12.71
N SER A 7 23.68 36.29 13.94
CA SER A 7 23.20 35.05 14.56
C SER A 7 21.68 35.06 14.77
N GLN A 8 21.12 36.17 15.29
CA GLN A 8 19.68 36.30 15.48
C GLN A 8 18.91 36.26 14.15
N LYS A 9 19.45 36.91 13.11
CA LYS A 9 18.83 36.91 11.79
C LYS A 9 18.86 35.52 11.12
N HIS A 10 19.92 34.75 11.34
CA HIS A 10 20.00 33.35 10.89
C HIS A 10 19.00 32.45 11.61
N GLU A 11 18.86 32.58 12.94
CA GLU A 11 17.89 31.81 13.72
C GLU A 11 16.44 32.15 13.33
N GLU A 12 16.10 33.43 13.18
CA GLU A 12 14.77 33.84 12.72
C GLU A 12 14.48 33.34 11.31
N SER A 13 15.44 33.45 10.38
CA SER A 13 15.27 32.96 9.01
C SER A 13 15.11 31.44 8.95
N GLN A 14 15.83 30.69 9.79
CA GLN A 14 15.69 29.23 9.88
C GLN A 14 14.36 28.83 10.50
N ALA A 15 13.93 29.50 11.57
CA ALA A 15 12.64 29.27 12.19
C ALA A 15 11.48 29.51 11.20
N LEU A 16 11.53 30.61 10.44
CA LEU A 16 10.55 30.92 9.40
C LEU A 16 10.51 29.86 8.28
N THR A 17 11.67 29.31 7.93
CA THR A 17 11.79 28.25 6.92
C THR A 17 11.23 26.92 7.43
N ILE A 18 11.52 26.55 8.69
CA ILE A 18 11.00 25.33 9.32
C ILE A 18 9.49 25.41 9.48
N SER A 19 8.95 26.53 9.97
CA SER A 19 7.50 26.71 10.09
C SER A 19 6.80 26.61 8.73
N ALA A 20 7.35 27.21 7.67
CA ALA A 20 6.81 27.09 6.33
C ALA A 20 6.82 25.64 5.79
N LEU A 21 7.85 24.85 6.12
CA LEU A 21 7.93 23.43 5.78
C LEU A 21 6.89 22.60 6.54
N LEU A 22 6.69 22.88 7.83
CA LEU A 22 5.71 22.17 8.67
C LEU A 22 4.27 22.48 8.25
N GLU A 23 4.01 23.69 7.74
CA GLU A 23 2.71 24.06 7.19
C GLU A 23 2.42 23.43 5.80
N ASP A 24 3.44 22.94 5.09
CA ASP A 24 3.26 22.32 3.77
C ASP A 24 2.75 20.87 3.91
N GLU A 25 1.49 20.67 3.53
CA GLU A 25 0.85 19.36 3.50
C GLU A 25 1.62 18.29 2.72
N ARG A 26 2.38 18.68 1.69
CA ARG A 26 3.15 17.77 0.86
C ARG A 26 4.29 17.15 1.64
N VAL A 27 4.85 17.87 2.62
CA VAL A 27 5.89 17.36 3.50
C VAL A 27 5.32 16.22 4.33
N TRP A 28 4.16 16.41 4.94
CA TRP A 28 3.51 15.38 5.76
C TRP A 28 3.06 14.16 4.97
N LEU A 29 2.50 14.36 3.76
CA LEU A 29 2.20 13.24 2.86
C LEU A 29 3.48 12.48 2.48
N THR A 30 4.56 13.20 2.19
CA THR A 30 5.86 12.58 1.86
C THR A 30 6.41 11.79 3.04
N VAL A 31 6.35 12.34 4.25
CA VAL A 31 6.77 11.63 5.48
C VAL A 31 5.95 10.36 5.68
N ALA A 32 4.62 10.42 5.52
CA ALA A 32 3.76 9.25 5.65
C ALA A 32 4.10 8.17 4.60
N LEU A 33 4.26 8.55 3.33
CA LEU A 33 4.63 7.63 2.26
C LEU A 33 6.01 7.02 2.46
N LEU A 34 7.00 7.80 2.91
CA LEU A 34 8.34 7.31 3.22
C LEU A 34 8.29 6.31 4.38
N ALA A 35 7.61 6.65 5.48
CA ALA A 35 7.46 5.77 6.63
C ALA A 35 6.80 4.44 6.24
N GLY A 36 5.67 4.48 5.52
CA GLY A 36 4.99 3.30 5.01
C GLY A 36 5.87 2.46 4.08
N SER A 37 6.59 3.12 3.17
CA SER A 37 7.50 2.45 2.23
C SER A 37 8.65 1.76 2.95
N ILE A 38 9.23 2.38 3.99
CA ILE A 38 10.30 1.78 4.80
C ILE A 38 9.81 0.52 5.50
N VAL A 39 8.61 0.55 6.09
CA VAL A 39 8.01 -0.63 6.73
C VAL A 39 7.81 -1.76 5.72
N VAL A 40 7.25 -1.46 4.55
CA VAL A 40 7.01 -2.47 3.49
C VAL A 40 8.31 -3.01 2.91
N ALA A 41 9.30 -2.15 2.65
CA ALA A 41 10.62 -2.56 2.18
C ALA A 41 11.31 -3.46 3.22
N SER A 42 11.22 -3.11 4.50
CA SER A 42 11.76 -3.93 5.59
C SER A 42 11.14 -5.32 5.60
N TYR A 43 9.82 -5.41 5.41
CA TYR A 43 9.14 -6.70 5.27
C TYR A 43 9.67 -7.50 4.08
N TYR A 44 9.80 -6.92 2.89
CA TYR A 44 10.31 -7.63 1.72
C TYR A 44 11.77 -8.09 1.87
N LEU A 45 12.61 -7.32 2.54
CA LEU A 45 14.01 -7.67 2.78
C LEU A 45 14.17 -8.81 3.80
N THR A 46 13.23 -8.92 4.75
CA THR A 46 13.33 -9.88 5.86
C THR A 46 12.47 -11.13 5.67
N HIS A 47 11.44 -11.07 4.82
CA HIS A 47 10.48 -12.15 4.61
C HIS A 47 10.45 -12.55 3.12
N PRO A 48 11.07 -13.70 2.76
CA PRO A 48 11.10 -14.18 1.37
C PRO A 48 9.75 -14.74 0.90
N TYR A 49 8.83 -15.01 1.82
CA TYR A 49 7.52 -15.60 1.54
C TYR A 49 6.39 -14.63 1.91
N PRO A 50 5.22 -14.75 1.25
CA PRO A 50 4.03 -13.94 1.57
C PRO A 50 3.59 -14.10 3.02
N ALA A 51 2.93 -13.07 3.55
CA ALA A 51 2.38 -13.12 4.89
C ALA A 51 1.15 -14.03 4.88
N TYR A 52 1.15 -15.01 5.79
CA TYR A 52 0.07 -15.98 6.01
C TYR A 52 -0.14 -17.00 4.86
N ALA A 53 -0.78 -18.12 5.18
CA ALA A 53 -1.10 -19.21 4.24
C ALA A 53 -2.25 -18.80 3.30
N THR A 54 -1.98 -17.90 2.37
CA THR A 54 -2.97 -17.29 1.47
C THR A 54 -3.10 -17.96 0.12
N ALA A 55 -2.59 -19.20 -0.05
CA ALA A 55 -2.57 -19.92 -1.32
C ALA A 55 -3.95 -20.10 -1.99
N LEU A 56 -5.05 -20.00 -1.22
CA LEU A 56 -6.40 -20.05 -1.75
C LEU A 56 -6.69 -18.90 -2.75
N PHE A 57 -6.31 -17.66 -2.45
CA PHE A 57 -6.66 -16.52 -3.28
C PHE A 57 -5.97 -16.49 -4.66
N PRO A 58 -4.66 -16.75 -4.81
CA PRO A 58 -4.05 -16.91 -6.12
C PRO A 58 -4.61 -18.13 -6.85
N HIS A 59 -4.92 -19.22 -6.15
CA HIS A 59 -5.56 -20.38 -6.76
C HIS A 59 -6.96 -20.05 -7.33
N MET A 60 -7.76 -19.23 -6.64
CA MET A 60 -9.02 -18.74 -7.18
C MET A 60 -8.83 -17.95 -8.48
N ALA A 61 -7.75 -17.17 -8.60
CA ALA A 61 -7.43 -16.42 -9.81
C ALA A 61 -6.96 -17.34 -10.96
N GLU A 62 -6.15 -18.36 -10.65
CA GLU A 62 -5.76 -19.41 -11.61
C GLU A 62 -6.99 -20.13 -12.17
N VAL A 63 -7.93 -20.53 -11.31
CA VAL A 63 -9.18 -21.19 -11.74
C VAL A 63 -10.04 -20.27 -12.61
N VAL A 64 -10.09 -18.95 -12.31
CA VAL A 64 -10.77 -17.97 -13.18
C VAL A 64 -10.11 -17.92 -14.55
N LEU A 65 -8.77 -17.91 -14.61
CA LEU A 65 -8.01 -17.90 -15.86
C LEU A 65 -8.23 -19.20 -16.67
N GLU A 66 -8.10 -20.36 -16.02
CA GLU A 66 -8.32 -21.68 -16.63
C GLU A 66 -9.75 -21.85 -17.15
N ASN A 67 -10.73 -21.23 -16.49
CA ASN A 67 -12.12 -21.20 -16.91
C ASN A 67 -12.43 -20.12 -17.97
N GLY A 68 -11.40 -19.53 -18.60
CA GLY A 68 -11.54 -18.52 -19.65
C GLY A 68 -12.22 -17.24 -19.17
N TYR A 69 -11.88 -16.77 -17.97
CA TYR A 69 -12.49 -15.63 -17.28
C TYR A 69 -13.99 -15.77 -17.00
N ARG A 70 -14.55 -16.99 -17.11
CA ARG A 70 -15.91 -17.26 -16.61
C ARG A 70 -15.83 -17.47 -15.11
N ARG A 71 -16.82 -16.93 -14.38
CA ARG A 71 -16.93 -17.17 -12.93
C ARG A 71 -17.06 -18.68 -12.67
N PRO A 72 -16.15 -19.30 -11.91
CA PRO A 72 -16.28 -20.70 -11.52
C PRO A 72 -17.37 -20.83 -10.44
N GLU A 73 -18.10 -21.94 -10.46
CA GLU A 73 -19.06 -22.26 -9.40
C GLU A 73 -18.35 -22.82 -8.16
N ILE A 74 -17.34 -23.64 -8.39
CA ILE A 74 -16.55 -24.34 -7.37
C ILE A 74 -15.06 -24.08 -7.61
N ILE A 75 -14.36 -23.81 -6.51
CA ILE A 75 -12.90 -23.75 -6.41
C ILE A 75 -12.42 -25.11 -5.87
N PRO A 76 -11.66 -25.89 -6.66
CA PRO A 76 -11.23 -27.22 -6.25
C PRO A 76 -10.12 -27.18 -5.17
N HIS A 77 -9.73 -28.36 -4.70
CA HIS A 77 -8.51 -28.61 -3.90
C HIS A 77 -8.42 -28.01 -2.49
N TYR A 78 -9.40 -27.23 -2.05
CA TYR A 78 -9.41 -26.69 -0.68
C TYR A 78 -10.18 -27.57 0.32
N THR A 79 -11.20 -28.30 -0.16
CA THR A 79 -11.92 -29.35 0.58
C THR A 79 -12.24 -30.51 -0.37
N GLU A 80 -12.74 -31.63 0.13
CA GLU A 80 -13.15 -32.78 -0.70
C GLU A 80 -14.18 -32.39 -1.78
N GLY A 81 -15.11 -31.46 -1.47
CA GLY A 81 -16.11 -30.94 -2.40
C GLY A 81 -15.76 -29.59 -3.03
N GLY A 82 -14.58 -29.05 -2.75
CA GLY A 82 -14.19 -27.68 -3.12
C GLY A 82 -14.90 -26.60 -2.29
N LEU A 83 -14.74 -25.35 -2.71
CA LEU A 83 -15.39 -24.18 -2.10
C LEU A 83 -16.26 -23.45 -3.12
N PRO A 84 -17.45 -22.94 -2.75
CA PRO A 84 -18.18 -22.04 -3.62
C PRO A 84 -17.42 -20.74 -3.82
N PHE A 85 -17.52 -20.16 -5.01
CA PHE A 85 -16.98 -18.82 -5.28
C PHE A 85 -17.83 -17.74 -4.57
N ALA A 86 -17.49 -17.44 -3.32
CA ALA A 86 -18.28 -16.63 -2.40
C ALA A 86 -17.74 -15.22 -2.12
N TYR A 87 -16.52 -14.91 -2.57
CA TYR A 87 -15.87 -13.61 -2.32
C TYR A 87 -16.16 -12.58 -3.42
N PRO A 88 -16.06 -11.26 -3.12
CA PRO A 88 -16.13 -10.23 -4.14
C PRO A 88 -15.12 -10.50 -5.28
N PRO A 89 -15.57 -10.59 -6.54
CA PRO A 89 -14.78 -11.22 -7.60
C PRO A 89 -13.60 -10.37 -8.08
N LEU A 90 -13.71 -9.04 -7.98
CA LEU A 90 -12.89 -8.10 -8.73
C LEU A 90 -11.38 -8.39 -8.65
N MET A 91 -10.87 -8.60 -7.43
CA MET A 91 -9.43 -8.80 -7.24
C MET A 91 -8.91 -10.13 -7.80
N PHE A 92 -9.75 -11.17 -7.90
CA PHE A 92 -9.36 -12.42 -8.55
C PHE A 92 -9.21 -12.24 -10.05
N TYR A 93 -10.04 -11.41 -10.67
CA TYR A 93 -9.92 -11.10 -12.10
C TYR A 93 -8.70 -10.22 -12.38
N VAL A 94 -8.43 -9.22 -11.54
CA VAL A 94 -7.21 -8.42 -11.65
C VAL A 94 -5.97 -9.32 -11.53
N MET A 95 -5.95 -10.21 -10.54
CA MET A 95 -4.87 -11.17 -10.38
C MET A 95 -4.77 -12.15 -11.55
N ALA A 96 -5.89 -12.66 -12.07
CA ALA A 96 -5.93 -13.55 -13.24
C ALA A 96 -5.33 -12.88 -14.49
N VAL A 97 -5.64 -11.60 -14.73
CA VAL A 97 -5.01 -10.83 -15.83
C VAL A 97 -3.50 -10.70 -15.64
N LEU A 98 -3.04 -10.42 -14.43
CA LEU A 98 -1.60 -10.31 -14.15
C LEU A 98 -0.88 -11.65 -14.32
N ILE A 99 -1.52 -12.75 -13.90
CA ILE A 99 -1.01 -14.12 -14.13
C ILE A 99 -0.98 -14.45 -15.62
N ASP A 100 -2.00 -14.05 -16.39
CA ASP A 100 -2.06 -14.25 -17.85
C ASP A 100 -0.94 -13.48 -18.58
N PHE A 101 -0.50 -12.34 -18.04
CA PHE A 101 0.70 -11.63 -18.48
C PHE A 101 2.03 -12.30 -18.06
N GLY A 102 1.98 -13.46 -17.41
CA GLY A 102 3.15 -14.24 -16.98
C GLY A 102 3.73 -13.81 -15.64
N ILE A 103 3.01 -13.03 -14.83
CA ILE A 103 3.48 -12.65 -13.49
C ILE A 103 3.20 -13.80 -12.53
N ASP A 104 4.24 -14.25 -11.83
CA ASP A 104 4.15 -15.34 -10.86
C ASP A 104 3.16 -15.01 -9.71
N PRO A 105 2.17 -15.88 -9.43
CA PRO A 105 1.19 -15.66 -8.38
C PRO A 105 1.81 -15.42 -7.00
N PHE A 106 2.92 -16.10 -6.66
CA PHE A 106 3.61 -15.89 -5.38
C PHE A 106 4.18 -14.48 -5.26
N HIS A 107 4.73 -13.93 -6.34
CA HIS A 107 5.18 -12.53 -6.36
C HIS A 107 4.00 -11.57 -6.18
N LEU A 108 2.86 -11.83 -6.82
CA LEU A 108 1.67 -10.99 -6.68
C LEU A 108 1.18 -10.93 -5.23
N ILE A 109 0.98 -12.08 -4.59
CA ILE A 109 0.48 -12.12 -3.20
C ILE A 109 1.48 -11.60 -2.18
N ARG A 110 2.79 -11.57 -2.50
CA ARG A 110 3.82 -10.98 -1.65
C ARG A 110 3.88 -9.46 -1.82
N ILE A 111 3.86 -8.97 -3.05
CA ILE A 111 4.18 -7.57 -3.38
C ILE A 111 2.92 -6.68 -3.36
N VAL A 112 1.82 -7.13 -3.96
CA VAL A 112 0.62 -6.29 -4.14
C VAL A 112 0.06 -5.74 -2.81
N PRO A 113 -0.05 -6.52 -1.71
CA PRO A 113 -0.58 -6.00 -0.45
C PRO A 113 0.24 -4.85 0.15
N GLY A 114 1.56 -4.93 0.06
CA GLY A 114 2.44 -3.87 0.58
C GLY A 114 2.35 -2.59 -0.26
N ILE A 115 2.36 -2.72 -1.60
CA ILE A 115 2.13 -1.58 -2.50
C ILE A 115 0.77 -0.94 -2.21
N ALA A 116 -0.29 -1.74 -2.13
CA ALA A 116 -1.64 -1.25 -1.84
C ALA A 116 -1.70 -0.53 -0.49
N SER A 117 -1.01 -1.05 0.54
CA SER A 117 -0.95 -0.42 1.87
C SER A 117 -0.30 0.96 1.84
N VAL A 118 0.79 1.14 1.09
CA VAL A 118 1.44 2.45 0.93
C VAL A 118 0.56 3.40 0.13
N LEU A 119 -0.01 2.94 -0.98
CA LEU A 119 -0.89 3.76 -1.82
C LEU A 119 -2.16 4.20 -1.08
N ALA A 120 -2.69 3.37 -0.18
CA ALA A 120 -3.85 3.70 0.64
C ALA A 120 -3.60 4.89 1.59
N LEU A 121 -2.35 5.23 1.90
CA LEU A 121 -2.02 6.42 2.68
C LEU A 121 -2.41 7.72 1.96
N ILE A 122 -2.42 7.74 0.63
CA ILE A 122 -2.79 8.94 -0.15
C ILE A 122 -4.26 9.33 0.08
N PRO A 123 -5.26 8.48 -0.25
CA PRO A 123 -6.66 8.82 0.02
C PRO A 123 -6.92 8.96 1.51
N TYR A 124 -6.28 8.17 2.37
CA TYR A 124 -6.43 8.31 3.82
C TYR A 124 -5.95 9.68 4.32
N PHE A 125 -4.81 10.17 3.82
CA PHE A 125 -4.28 11.50 4.17
C PHE A 125 -5.28 12.60 3.82
N TYR A 126 -5.78 12.64 2.58
CA TYR A 126 -6.75 13.66 2.18
C TYR A 126 -8.09 13.51 2.92
N LEU A 127 -8.56 12.28 3.11
CA LEU A 127 -9.81 12.00 3.84
C LEU A 127 -9.70 12.45 5.30
N SER A 128 -8.61 12.11 5.99
CA SER A 128 -8.40 12.49 7.38
C SER A 128 -8.46 14.01 7.59
N ARG A 129 -8.00 14.79 6.60
CA ARG A 129 -8.05 16.25 6.67
C ARG A 129 -9.42 16.85 6.42
N GLU A 130 -10.28 16.16 5.69
CA GLU A 130 -11.67 16.58 5.53
C GLU A 130 -12.48 16.40 6.82
N PHE A 131 -12.18 15.34 7.58
CA PHE A 131 -12.95 14.96 8.77
C PHE A 131 -12.35 15.41 10.10
N LEU A 132 -11.04 15.65 10.17
CA LEU A 132 -10.38 16.11 11.39
C LEU A 132 -10.20 17.63 11.36
N SER A 133 -10.80 18.31 12.33
CA SER A 133 -10.75 19.78 12.48
C SER A 133 -9.39 20.30 12.94
N VAL A 134 -8.47 19.42 13.33
CA VAL A 134 -7.13 19.78 13.78
C VAL A 134 -6.19 19.83 12.58
N ARG A 135 -5.72 21.04 12.26
CA ARG A 135 -4.55 21.26 11.40
C ARG A 135 -3.38 20.51 12.06
N GLN A 136 -2.97 19.38 11.50
CA GLN A 136 -1.74 18.73 11.94
C GLN A 136 -0.61 19.69 11.60
N ALA A 137 -0.01 20.22 12.66
CA ALA A 137 1.02 21.24 12.66
C ALA A 137 2.29 20.75 11.96
#